data_AF-A0A561QV07-F1
#
_entry.id   AF-A0A561QV07-F1
#
_cell.length_a   1.000
_cell.length_b   1.000
_cell.length_c   1.000
_cell.angle_alpha   90.00
_cell.angle_beta   90.00
_cell.angle_gamma   90.00
#
_symmetry.space_group_name_H-M   'P 1'
#
loop_
_entity.id
_entity.type
_entity.pdbx_description
1 polymer ?
#
loop_
_entity_poly.entity_id
_entity_poly.type
_entity_poly.pdbx_seq_one_letter_code
_entity_poly.pdbx_strand_id
1 'polypeptide(L)'
;MHQQQIMSSDVALTPDDLELLEKFLEAWCVENSVDMADNSAADIAAALIDWYQHALNDRNLMKGEPPELPREAPEIDILLRQLSDA
;
A
#
# COMPACT_ATOMS: atom_id res chain seq x y z
N MET A 1 -17.65 -13.49 -22.33
CA MET A 1 -16.26 -13.01 -22.22
C MET A 1 -16.34 -11.58 -21.66
N HIS A 2 -16.35 -11.40 -20.34
CA HIS A 2 -16.35 -10.06 -19.74
C HIS A 2 -14.90 -9.58 -19.66
N GLN A 3 -14.48 -8.77 -20.64
CA GLN A 3 -13.19 -8.08 -20.55
C GLN A 3 -13.33 -6.94 -19.55
N GLN A 4 -12.81 -7.14 -18.34
CA GLN A 4 -12.56 -6.05 -17.40
C GLN A 4 -11.38 -5.26 -17.96
N GLN A 5 -11.69 -4.17 -18.65
CA GLN A 5 -10.71 -3.19 -19.07
C GLN A 5 -10.26 -2.46 -17.79
N ILE A 6 -9.17 -2.93 -17.19
CA ILE A 6 -8.50 -2.25 -16.07
C ILE A 6 -7.94 -0.96 -16.67
N MET A 7 -8.73 0.11 -16.60
CA MET A 7 -8.21 1.46 -16.80
C MET A 7 -7.35 1.78 -15.58
N SER A 8 -6.07 1.46 -15.66
CA SER A 8 -5.06 1.99 -14.75
C SER A 8 -5.06 3.50 -14.95
N SER A 9 -5.78 4.24 -14.11
CA SER A 9 -5.59 5.68 -13.99
C SER A 9 -4.24 5.88 -13.32
N ASP A 10 -3.20 6.01 -14.15
CA ASP A 10 -1.85 6.36 -13.75
C ASP A 10 -1.93 7.65 -12.93
N VAL A 11 -1.80 7.54 -11.61
CA VAL A 11 -1.82 8.72 -10.75
C VAL A 11 -0.50 9.44 -11.00
N ALA A 12 -0.60 10.67 -11.50
CA ALA A 12 0.57 11.50 -11.71
C ALA A 12 1.23 11.84 -10.36
N LEU A 13 2.51 11.51 -10.23
CA LEU A 13 3.30 11.87 -9.06
C LEU A 13 3.45 13.39 -9.00
N THR A 14 3.04 13.97 -7.88
CA THR A 14 3.37 15.36 -7.55
C THR A 14 4.78 15.45 -7.00
N PRO A 15 5.39 16.65 -6.97
CA PRO A 15 6.71 16.84 -6.34
C PRO A 15 6.74 16.37 -4.87
N ASP A 16 5.66 16.61 -4.13
CA ASP A 16 5.53 16.18 -2.73
C ASP A 16 5.52 14.65 -2.60
N ASP A 17 4.88 13.95 -3.56
CA ASP A 17 4.88 12.49 -3.59
C ASP A 17 6.28 11.94 -3.87
N LEU A 18 7.03 12.60 -4.77
CA LEU A 18 8.39 12.20 -5.10
C LEU A 18 9.33 12.38 -3.91
N GLU A 19 9.26 13.51 -3.20
CA GLU A 19 10.02 13.74 -1.97
C GLU A 19 9.72 12.71 -0.88
N LEU A 20 8.46 12.25 -0.80
CA LEU A 20 8.07 11.20 0.12
C LEU A 20 8.71 9.86 -0.25
N LEU A 21 8.61 9.46 -1.52
CA LEU A 21 9.18 8.21 -2.01
C LEU A 21 10.72 8.20 -1.89
N GLU A 22 11.37 9.33 -2.14
CA GLU A 22 12.81 9.51 -1.96
C GLU A 22 13.23 9.27 -0.51
N LYS A 23 12.52 9.83 0.48
CA LYS A 23 12.79 9.57 1.91
C LYS A 23 12.64 8.10 2.29
N PHE A 24 11.66 7.41 1.72
CA PHE A 24 11.51 5.97 1.94
C PHE A 24 12.66 5.17 1.32
N LEU A 25 13.09 5.54 0.12
CA LEU A 25 14.23 4.92 -0.53
C LEU A 25 15.52 5.16 0.26
N GLU A 26 15.78 6.38 0.73
CA GLU A 26 16.93 6.71 1.59
C GLU A 26 16.94 5.84 2.85
N ALA A 27 15.81 5.74 3.54
CA ALA A 27 15.69 4.92 4.75
C ALA A 27 15.97 3.44 4.47
N TRP A 28 15.42 2.90 3.37
CA TRP A 28 15.65 1.52 2.95
C TRP A 28 17.12 1.27 2.60
N CYS A 29 17.75 2.19 1.87
CA CYS A 29 19.18 2.13 1.53
C CYS A 29 20.06 2.09 2.78
N VAL A 30 19.77 2.95 3.77
CA VAL A 30 20.48 2.96 5.07
C VAL A 30 20.30 1.64 5.81
N GLU A 31 19.08 1.11 5.86
CA GLU A 31 18.77 -0.15 6.56
C GLU A 31 19.47 -1.36 5.90
N ASN A 32 19.56 -1.36 4.58
CA ASN A 32 20.14 -2.47 3.81
C ASN A 32 21.63 -2.28 3.50
N SER A 33 22.24 -1.17 3.95
CA SER A 33 23.62 -0.80 3.61
C SER A 33 23.89 -0.78 2.11
N VAL A 34 22.91 -0.31 1.34
CA VAL A 34 22.93 -0.19 -0.12
C VAL A 34 23.16 1.28 -0.48
N ASP A 35 24.03 1.54 -1.45
CA ASP A 35 24.23 2.89 -1.97
C ASP A 35 23.08 3.28 -2.89
N MET A 36 22.70 4.56 -2.88
CA MET A 36 21.60 5.05 -3.72
C MET A 36 21.88 4.94 -5.23
N ALA A 37 23.14 4.84 -5.64
CA ALA A 37 23.54 4.59 -7.03
C ALA A 37 23.57 3.10 -7.40
N ASP A 38 23.29 2.19 -6.46
CA ASP A 38 23.21 0.75 -6.75
C ASP A 38 21.97 0.44 -7.60
N ASN A 39 22.08 -0.56 -8.48
CA ASN A 39 20.94 -1.08 -9.24
C ASN A 39 19.82 -1.57 -8.31
N SER A 40 20.18 -2.08 -7.13
CA SER A 40 19.22 -2.52 -6.11
C SER A 40 18.34 -1.35 -5.63
N ALA A 41 18.92 -0.14 -5.48
CA ALA A 41 18.15 1.05 -5.11
C ALA A 41 17.22 1.48 -6.26
N ALA A 42 17.66 1.36 -7.51
CA ALA A 42 16.82 1.64 -8.68
C ALA A 42 15.62 0.69 -8.78
N ASP A 43 15.82 -0.60 -8.50
CA ASP A 43 14.75 -1.60 -8.49
C ASP A 43 13.70 -1.30 -7.41
N ILE A 44 14.15 -0.92 -6.21
CA ILE A 44 13.25 -0.52 -5.12
C ILE A 44 12.54 0.80 -5.44
N ALA A 45 13.21 1.77 -6.05
CA ALA A 45 12.58 3.01 -6.50
C ALA A 45 11.45 2.76 -7.50
N ALA A 46 11.68 1.86 -8.48
CA ALA A 46 10.66 1.47 -9.45
C ALA A 46 9.47 0.78 -8.77
N ALA A 47 9.73 -0.12 -7.82
CA ALA A 47 8.68 -0.81 -7.07
C ALA A 47 7.88 0.16 -6.17
N LEU A 48 8.52 1.16 -5.56
CA LEU A 48 7.88 2.18 -4.75
C LEU A 48 6.95 3.08 -5.59
N ILE A 49 7.40 3.47 -6.78
CA ILE A 49 6.60 4.26 -7.73
C ILE A 49 5.39 3.46 -8.19
N ASP A 50 5.60 2.22 -8.64
CA ASP A 50 4.53 1.31 -9.06
C ASP A 50 3.49 1.14 -7.94
N TRP A 51 3.95 0.79 -6.74
CA TRP A 51 3.07 0.68 -5.57
C TRP A 51 2.31 1.97 -5.30
N TYR A 52 2.95 3.14 -5.37
CA TYR A 52 2.30 4.42 -5.09
C TYR A 52 1.17 4.70 -6.08
N GLN A 53 1.43 4.49 -7.37
CA GLN A 53 0.48 4.76 -8.44
C GLN A 53 -0.70 3.77 -8.40
N HIS A 54 -0.45 2.51 -8.05
CA HIS A 54 -1.48 1.47 -8.00
C HIS A 54 -2.26 1.43 -6.67
N ALA A 55 -1.61 1.67 -5.53
CA ALA A 55 -2.26 1.69 -4.22
C ALA A 55 -3.19 2.91 -4.04
N LEU A 56 -2.95 4.02 -4.74
CA LEU A 56 -3.89 5.15 -4.75
C LEU A 56 -5.18 4.84 -5.53
N ASN A 57 -5.11 3.93 -6.49
CA ASN A 57 -6.32 3.42 -7.14
C ASN A 57 -7.20 2.67 -6.13
N ASP A 58 -6.57 1.92 -5.22
CA ASP A 58 -7.26 1.30 -4.08
C ASP A 58 -7.68 2.30 -2.99
N ARG A 59 -6.96 3.41 -2.77
CA ARG A 59 -7.44 4.45 -1.82
C ARG A 59 -8.74 5.12 -2.27
N ASN A 60 -8.99 5.24 -3.57
CA ASN A 60 -10.31 5.67 -4.06
C ASN A 60 -11.39 4.62 -3.78
N LEU A 61 -11.03 3.33 -3.71
CA LEU A 61 -11.92 2.26 -3.25
C LEU A 61 -12.16 2.36 -1.73
N MET A 62 -11.15 2.71 -0.94
CA MET A 62 -11.22 2.88 0.52
C MET A 62 -11.88 4.19 0.99
N LYS A 63 -12.05 5.18 0.11
CA LYS A 63 -12.85 6.39 0.38
C LYS A 63 -14.35 6.15 0.23
N GLY A 64 -14.75 4.98 -0.27
CA GLY A 64 -16.11 4.49 -0.05
C GLY A 64 -16.32 4.25 1.44
N GLU A 65 -17.51 4.58 1.94
CA GLU A 65 -17.93 4.15 3.29
C GLU A 65 -17.59 2.66 3.43
N PRO A 66 -16.84 2.24 4.48
CA PRO A 66 -16.61 0.83 4.73
C PRO A 66 -17.98 0.15 4.67
N PRO A 67 -18.17 -0.94 3.88
CA PRO A 67 -19.43 -1.66 3.93
C PRO A 67 -19.68 -1.95 5.40
N GLU A 68 -20.79 -1.41 5.92
CA GLU A 68 -21.12 -1.47 7.34
C GLU A 68 -20.98 -2.93 7.76
N LEU A 69 -19.87 -3.26 8.43
CA LEU A 69 -19.61 -4.62 8.85
C LEU A 69 -20.83 -5.00 9.69
N PRO A 70 -21.49 -6.15 9.42
CA PRO A 70 -22.61 -6.56 10.24
C PRO A 70 -22.12 -6.49 11.68
N ARG A 71 -22.77 -5.62 12.48
CA ARG A 71 -22.31 -5.21 13.81
C ARG A 71 -22.19 -6.36 14.82
N GLU A 72 -22.52 -7.57 14.37
CA GLU A 72 -22.63 -8.81 15.11
C GLU A 72 -22.10 -9.95 14.23
N ALA A 73 -20.79 -10.00 13.99
CA ALA A 73 -20.16 -11.26 13.59
C ALA A 73 -19.88 -12.04 14.90
N PRO A 74 -20.74 -13.01 15.28
CA PRO A 74 -20.61 -13.71 16.57
C PRO A 74 -19.27 -14.45 16.70
N GLU A 75 -18.61 -14.70 15.57
CA GLU A 75 -17.28 -15.30 15.50
C GLU A 75 -16.19 -14.41 16.10
N ILE A 76 -16.30 -13.08 15.99
CA ILE A 76 -15.33 -12.14 16.58
C ILE A 76 -15.38 -12.20 18.11
N ASP A 77 -16.58 -12.19 18.70
CA ASP A 77 -16.74 -12.31 20.16
C ASP A 77 -16.21 -13.63 20.71
N ILE A 78 -16.39 -14.73 19.96
CA ILE A 78 -15.85 -16.04 20.32
C ILE A 78 -14.31 -16.00 20.33
N LEU A 79 -13.71 -15.41 19.31
CA LEU A 79 -12.25 -15.31 19.19
C LEU A 79 -11.65 -14.39 20.26
N LEU A 80 -12.28 -13.25 20.55
CA LEU A 80 -11.84 -12.33 21.60
C LEU A 80 -11.88 -12.98 22.98
N ARG A 81 -12.91 -13.78 23.25
CA ARG A 81 -13.06 -14.49 24.53
C ARG A 81 -12.03 -15.60 24.71
N GLN A 82 -11.66 -16.29 23.64
CA GLN A 82 -10.58 -17.29 23.67
C GLN A 82 -9.20 -16.67 23.93
N LEU A 83 -8.94 -15.46 23.42
CA LEU A 83 -7.70 -14.73 23.68
C LEU A 83 -7.60 -14.21 25.12
N SER A 84 -8.73 -13.95 25.78
CA SER A 84 -8.74 -13.50 27.17
C SER A 84 -8.60 -14.61 28.21
N ASP A 85 -8.81 -15.87 27.81
CA ASP A 85 -8.71 -17.05 28.69
C ASP A 85 -7.33 -17.77 28.58
N ALA A 86 -6.36 -17.18 27.88
CA ALA A 86 -4.98 -17.67 27.73
C ALA A 86 -3.98 -16.84 28.55
#